data_AF-A0A139WQ69-F1
#
_entry.id   AF-A0A139WQ69-F1
#
_cell.length_a   1.000
_cell.length_b   1.000
_cell.length_c   1.000
_cell.angle_alpha   90.00
_cell.angle_beta   90.00
_cell.angle_gamma   90.00
#
_symmetry.space_group_name_H-M   'P 1'
#
loop_
_entity.id
_entity.type
_entity.pdbx_description
1 polymer ?
#
loop_
_entity_poly.entity_id
_entity_poly.type
_entity_poly.pdbx_seq_one_letter_code
_entity_poly.pdbx_strand_id
1 'polypeptide(L)'
;MESSSSEDSMNKYPLSYYYVSPKNAERIESFRELSGDSEKSLISQYVRGWIGRNRDYYLQLARIDAAAREISFRQWGETVFKDGIEALPDYKQEVTNLPPNPLWDVTLSSDATVRRQLNYITLGTQNLVLLKVGIYYDRDGAIGFISRIVKEHLDRNWDKLYAPQVEAENFENWV
;
A
#
# COMPACT_ATOMS: atom_id res chain seq x y z
N MET A 1 -18.41 8.64 -32.76
CA MET A 1 -17.26 8.71 -31.85
C MET A 1 -17.73 8.20 -30.51
N GLU A 2 -17.70 6.89 -30.32
CA GLU A 2 -18.04 6.28 -29.04
C GLU A 2 -16.88 6.52 -28.09
N SER A 3 -17.20 7.16 -26.96
CA SER A 3 -16.30 7.33 -25.85
C SER A 3 -15.82 5.96 -25.38
N SER A 4 -14.54 5.65 -25.58
CA SER A 4 -13.90 4.56 -24.86
C SER A 4 -13.91 4.96 -23.38
N SER A 5 -14.88 4.45 -22.62
CA SER A 5 -14.75 4.36 -21.18
C SER A 5 -13.46 3.58 -20.94
N SER A 6 -12.41 4.28 -20.51
CA SER A 6 -11.21 3.64 -20.00
C SER A 6 -11.67 2.76 -18.85
N GLU A 7 -11.74 1.44 -19.08
CA GLU A 7 -11.78 0.48 -18.00
C GLU A 7 -10.61 0.85 -17.09
N ASP A 8 -10.91 1.34 -15.89
CA ASP A 8 -9.90 1.56 -14.85
C ASP A 8 -9.26 0.20 -14.60
N SER A 9 -8.12 -0.05 -15.25
CA SER A 9 -7.47 -1.36 -15.25
C SER A 9 -6.88 -1.58 -13.85
N MET A 10 -7.67 -2.25 -13.02
CA MET A 10 -7.24 -2.67 -11.69
C MET A 10 -6.25 -3.83 -11.85
N ASN A 11 -4.99 -3.55 -11.56
CA ASN A 11 -3.89 -4.49 -11.73
C ASN A 11 -3.68 -5.31 -10.45
N LYS A 12 -3.41 -6.61 -10.62
CA LYS A 12 -3.12 -7.50 -9.50
C LYS A 12 -1.66 -7.33 -9.08
N TYR A 13 -1.44 -7.09 -7.79
CA TYR A 13 -0.12 -7.17 -7.18
C TYR A 13 -0.06 -8.42 -6.27
N PRO A 14 0.80 -9.41 -6.58
CA PRO A 14 0.93 -10.62 -5.77
C PRO A 14 1.33 -10.29 -4.34
N LEU A 15 0.57 -10.80 -3.39
CA LEU A 15 0.86 -10.69 -1.96
C LEU A 15 0.26 -11.92 -1.31
N SER A 16 1.09 -12.88 -0.92
CA SER A 16 0.66 -14.18 -0.41
C SER A 16 0.16 -14.14 1.04
N TYR A 17 0.61 -13.17 1.82
CA TYR A 17 0.14 -12.92 3.18
C TYR A 17 0.69 -11.60 3.70
N TYR A 18 0.19 -11.18 4.86
CA TYR A 18 0.74 -10.10 5.66
C TYR A 18 0.62 -10.46 7.14
N TYR A 19 1.35 -9.73 8.00
CA TYR A 19 1.35 -9.91 9.45
C TYR A 19 0.61 -8.78 10.14
N VAL A 20 -0.12 -9.13 11.20
CA VAL A 20 -0.75 -8.19 12.13
C VAL A 20 -0.65 -8.70 13.56
N SER A 21 -0.81 -7.80 14.52
CA SER A 21 -1.02 -8.20 15.92
C SER A 21 -2.39 -8.84 16.09
N PRO A 22 -2.61 -9.68 17.13
CA PRO A 22 -3.92 -10.24 17.45
C PRO A 22 -5.02 -9.18 17.52
N LYS A 23 -4.74 -8.06 18.20
CA LYS A 23 -5.63 -6.90 18.28
C LYS A 23 -6.02 -6.37 16.90
N ASN A 24 -5.05 -6.21 16.00
CA ASN A 24 -5.35 -5.71 14.66
C ASN A 24 -6.05 -6.76 13.78
N ALA A 25 -5.84 -8.06 14.03
CA ALA A 25 -6.61 -9.12 13.38
C ALA A 25 -8.10 -9.06 13.76
N GLU A 26 -8.39 -8.87 15.05
CA GLU A 26 -9.76 -8.68 15.55
C GLU A 26 -10.40 -7.42 14.95
N ARG A 27 -9.68 -6.29 14.95
CA ARG A 27 -10.14 -5.03 14.35
C ARG A 27 -10.51 -5.19 12.88
N ILE A 28 -9.67 -5.89 12.10
CA ILE A 28 -9.94 -6.16 10.69
C ILE A 28 -11.19 -7.01 10.55
N GLU A 29 -11.33 -8.06 11.36
CA GLU A 29 -12.48 -8.96 11.32
C GLU A 29 -13.79 -8.23 11.64
N SER A 30 -13.84 -7.48 12.75
CA SER A 30 -15.03 -6.74 13.15
C SER A 30 -15.45 -5.71 12.10
N PHE A 31 -14.51 -4.95 11.55
CA PHE A 31 -14.86 -3.97 10.51
C PHE A 31 -15.26 -4.64 9.18
N ARG A 32 -14.69 -5.81 8.87
CA ARG A 32 -15.04 -6.61 7.69
C ARG A 32 -16.49 -7.09 7.78
N GLU A 33 -16.90 -7.64 8.92
CA GLU A 33 -18.26 -8.09 9.16
C GLU A 33 -19.27 -6.94 9.02
N LEU A 34 -18.99 -5.81 9.67
CA LEU A 34 -19.82 -4.61 9.61
C LEU A 34 -19.95 -4.03 8.19
N SER A 35 -18.82 -3.84 7.50
CA SER A 35 -18.80 -3.15 6.21
C SER A 35 -19.28 -4.03 5.05
N GLY A 36 -19.29 -5.34 5.22
CA GLY A 36 -19.54 -6.31 4.15
C GLY A 36 -18.41 -6.40 3.12
N ASP A 37 -17.31 -5.66 3.29
CA ASP A 37 -16.17 -5.70 2.40
C ASP A 37 -15.38 -6.99 2.57
N SER A 38 -14.73 -7.46 1.50
CA SER A 38 -13.74 -8.52 1.64
C SER A 38 -12.46 -7.97 2.29
N GLU A 39 -11.72 -8.80 3.03
CA GLU A 39 -10.42 -8.39 3.57
C GLU A 39 -9.46 -7.91 2.47
N LYS A 40 -9.49 -8.55 1.30
CA LYS A 40 -8.74 -8.08 0.13
C LYS A 40 -9.12 -6.66 -0.28
N SER A 41 -10.41 -6.33 -0.27
CA SER A 41 -10.90 -4.98 -0.57
C SER A 41 -10.35 -3.97 0.43
N LEU A 42 -10.45 -4.29 1.74
CA LEU A 42 -9.93 -3.46 2.81
C LEU A 42 -8.41 -3.24 2.70
N ILE A 43 -7.62 -4.31 2.56
CA ILE A 43 -6.16 -4.18 2.45
C ILE A 43 -5.77 -3.42 1.18
N SER A 44 -6.46 -3.65 0.06
CA SER A 44 -6.24 -2.86 -1.17
C SER A 44 -6.53 -1.37 -0.95
N GLN A 45 -7.59 -1.05 -0.21
CA GLN A 45 -7.93 0.33 0.16
C GLN A 45 -6.88 0.95 1.10
N TYR A 46 -6.37 0.21 2.08
CA TYR A 46 -5.37 0.71 3.02
C TYR A 46 -4.07 1.06 2.29
N VAL A 47 -3.60 0.17 1.41
CA VAL A 47 -2.43 0.40 0.56
C VAL A 47 -2.65 1.58 -0.39
N ARG A 48 -3.82 1.65 -1.05
CA ARG A 48 -4.16 2.80 -1.91
C ARG A 48 -4.20 4.11 -1.12
N GLY A 49 -4.78 4.11 0.07
CA GLY A 49 -4.89 5.28 0.94
C GLY A 49 -3.52 5.78 1.40
N TRP A 50 -2.62 4.87 1.75
CA TRP A 50 -1.24 5.18 2.10
C TRP A 50 -0.47 5.82 0.94
N ILE A 51 -0.50 5.19 -0.23
CA ILE A 51 0.16 5.72 -1.45
C ILE A 51 -0.47 7.05 -1.86
N GLY A 52 -1.79 7.20 -1.70
CA GLY A 52 -2.51 8.45 -1.94
C GLY A 52 -2.01 9.60 -1.06
N ARG A 53 -1.91 9.37 0.25
CA ARG A 53 -1.45 10.38 1.23
C ARG A 53 0.01 10.76 1.03
N ASN A 54 0.86 9.80 0.68
CA ASN A 54 2.30 9.98 0.52
C ASN A 54 2.70 10.06 -0.96
N ARG A 55 1.79 10.50 -1.84
CA ARG A 55 1.98 10.45 -3.30
C ARG A 55 3.21 11.25 -3.74
N ASP A 56 3.38 12.45 -3.20
CA ASP A 56 4.47 13.34 -3.57
C ASP A 56 5.83 12.73 -3.23
N TYR A 57 5.94 12.08 -2.07
CA TYR A 57 7.13 11.33 -1.67
C TYR A 57 7.48 10.25 -2.71
N TYR A 58 6.53 9.37 -3.05
CA TYR A 58 6.80 8.27 -3.99
C TYR A 58 7.05 8.76 -5.42
N LEU A 59 6.39 9.84 -5.84
CA LEU A 59 6.68 10.46 -7.13
C LEU A 59 8.07 11.10 -7.16
N GLN A 60 8.49 11.74 -6.07
CA GLN A 60 9.83 12.31 -5.95
C GLN A 60 10.89 11.21 -5.99
N LEU A 61 10.73 10.14 -5.23
CA LEU A 61 11.61 8.95 -5.29
C LEU A 61 11.75 8.43 -6.72
N ALA A 62 10.62 8.21 -7.38
CA ALA A 62 10.59 7.69 -8.74
C ALA A 62 11.27 8.62 -9.75
N ARG A 63 11.16 9.95 -9.58
CA ARG A 63 11.86 10.94 -10.41
C ARG A 63 13.36 10.93 -10.17
N ILE A 64 13.80 10.82 -8.91
CA ILE A 64 15.21 10.70 -8.55
C ILE A 64 15.80 9.42 -9.17
N ASP A 65 15.10 8.29 -9.04
CA ASP A 65 15.53 7.00 -9.60
C ASP A 65 15.65 7.06 -11.13
N ALA A 66 14.64 7.61 -11.82
CA ALA A 66 14.67 7.78 -13.27
C ALA A 66 15.83 8.69 -13.72
N ALA A 67 16.07 9.80 -13.01
CA ALA A 67 17.15 10.73 -13.32
C ALA A 67 18.53 10.10 -13.13
N ALA A 68 18.74 9.34 -12.05
CA ALA A 68 20.00 8.66 -11.78
C ALA A 68 20.35 7.58 -12.84
N ARG A 69 19.34 7.07 -13.54
CA ARG A 69 19.47 6.12 -14.67
C ARG A 69 19.49 6.80 -16.04
N GLU A 70 19.33 8.12 -16.09
CA GLU A 70 19.20 8.94 -17.30
C GLU A 70 18.11 8.47 -18.28
N ILE A 71 16.96 8.07 -17.75
CA ILE A 71 15.78 7.74 -18.54
C ILE A 71 14.64 8.70 -18.24
N SER A 72 13.70 8.81 -19.19
CA SER A 72 12.51 9.62 -18.94
C SER A 72 11.64 9.01 -17.84
N PHE A 73 10.96 9.85 -17.06
CA PHE A 73 10.03 9.39 -16.02
C PHE A 73 8.93 8.47 -16.58
N ARG A 74 8.51 8.69 -17.83
CA ARG A 74 7.55 7.83 -18.53
C ARG A 74 8.13 6.45 -18.80
N GLN A 75 9.33 6.39 -19.40
CA GLN A 75 10.01 5.13 -19.67
C GLN A 75 10.24 4.34 -18.39
N TRP A 76 10.70 5.01 -17.34
CA TRP A 76 10.85 4.43 -16.00
C TRP A 76 9.53 3.78 -15.52
N GLY A 77 8.42 4.51 -15.58
CA GLY A 77 7.13 4.01 -15.13
C GLY A 77 6.61 2.84 -15.95
N GLU A 78 6.79 2.87 -17.27
CA GLU A 78 6.41 1.78 -18.18
C GLU A 78 7.21 0.52 -17.91
N THR A 79 8.54 0.63 -17.71
CA THR A 79 9.40 -0.51 -17.36
C THR A 79 9.04 -1.10 -16.01
N VAL A 80 8.91 -0.28 -14.96
CA VAL A 80 8.53 -0.76 -13.62
C VAL A 80 7.16 -1.45 -13.63
N PHE A 81 6.22 -0.93 -14.42
CA PHE A 81 4.90 -1.53 -14.55
C PHE A 81 4.96 -2.91 -15.19
N LYS A 82 5.54 -3.01 -16.39
CA LYS A 82 5.54 -4.23 -17.23
C LYS A 82 6.51 -5.30 -16.72
N ASP A 83 7.73 -4.87 -16.39
CA ASP A 83 8.88 -5.79 -16.25
C ASP A 83 9.45 -5.81 -14.83
N GLY A 84 9.11 -4.83 -13.99
CA GLY A 84 9.60 -4.73 -12.62
C GLY A 84 10.77 -3.75 -12.46
N ILE A 85 11.23 -3.56 -11.22
CA ILE A 85 12.32 -2.62 -10.92
C ILE A 85 13.67 -3.16 -11.37
N GLU A 86 13.81 -4.48 -11.34
CA GLU A 86 15.00 -5.23 -11.73
C GLU A 86 15.29 -5.11 -13.23
N ALA A 87 14.29 -4.75 -14.02
CA ALA A 87 14.42 -4.51 -15.46
C ALA A 87 14.89 -3.08 -15.81
N LEU A 88 15.02 -2.19 -14.82
CA LEU A 88 15.53 -0.86 -15.05
C LEU A 88 17.04 -0.89 -15.40
N PRO A 89 17.51 -0.03 -16.32
CA PRO A 89 18.92 0.05 -16.67
C PRO A 89 19.77 0.48 -15.47
N ASP A 90 21.03 0.08 -15.44
CA ASP A 90 21.95 0.41 -14.35
C ASP A 90 22.01 1.92 -14.06
N TYR A 91 22.29 2.25 -12.80
CA TYR A 91 22.51 3.63 -12.39
C TYR A 91 23.75 4.19 -13.09
N LYS A 92 23.60 5.37 -13.67
CA LYS A 92 24.72 6.15 -14.24
C LYS A 92 25.24 7.20 -13.26
N GLN A 93 24.46 7.50 -12.23
CA GLN A 93 24.75 8.49 -11.21
C GLN A 93 24.34 7.94 -9.86
N GLU A 94 25.01 8.38 -8.80
CA GLU A 94 24.64 7.98 -7.45
C GLU A 94 23.28 8.56 -7.05
N VAL A 95 22.45 7.72 -6.44
CA VAL A 95 21.16 8.16 -5.87
C VAL A 95 21.43 8.87 -4.56
N THR A 96 21.28 10.19 -4.56
CA THR A 96 21.50 11.06 -3.39
C THR A 96 20.25 11.86 -3.06
N ASN A 97 20.22 12.47 -1.87
CA ASN A 97 19.14 13.37 -1.42
C ASN A 97 17.74 12.73 -1.43
N LEU A 98 17.65 11.48 -1.00
CA LEU A 98 16.36 10.81 -0.85
C LEU A 98 15.51 11.53 0.21
N PRO A 99 14.23 11.81 -0.07
CA PRO A 99 13.33 12.35 0.94
C PRO A 99 13.17 11.37 2.12
N PRO A 100 12.79 11.86 3.31
CA PRO A 100 12.60 11.01 4.47
C PRO A 100 11.45 10.02 4.26
N ASN A 101 11.69 8.75 4.57
CA ASN A 101 10.70 7.69 4.35
C ASN A 101 9.52 7.81 5.32
N PRO A 102 8.27 7.99 4.82
CA PRO A 102 7.10 8.17 5.68
C PRO A 102 6.75 6.91 6.49
N LEU A 103 7.23 5.73 6.09
CA LEU A 103 6.99 4.46 6.79
C LEU A 103 8.14 4.09 7.76
N TRP A 104 9.18 4.93 7.87
CA TRP A 104 10.38 4.65 8.66
C TRP A 104 10.07 4.34 10.12
N ASP A 105 9.24 5.16 10.76
CA ASP A 105 8.92 5.04 12.18
C ASP A 105 7.78 4.05 12.47
N VAL A 106 7.16 3.48 11.44
CA VAL A 106 6.07 2.53 11.60
C VAL A 106 6.65 1.14 11.79
N THR A 107 7.02 0.75 13.01
CA THR A 107 7.51 -0.60 13.26
C THR A 107 6.35 -1.57 13.55
N LEU A 108 6.46 -2.81 13.06
CA LEU A 108 5.57 -3.87 13.52
C LEU A 108 5.88 -4.16 14.99
N SER A 109 4.84 -4.30 15.79
CA SER A 109 4.98 -4.71 17.18
C SER A 109 5.50 -6.15 17.26
N SER A 110 6.21 -6.48 18.33
CA SER A 110 6.78 -7.83 18.53
C SER A 110 5.73 -8.94 18.56
N ASP A 111 4.47 -8.59 18.83
CA ASP A 111 3.32 -9.48 18.84
C ASP A 111 2.63 -9.60 17.47
N ALA A 112 3.15 -8.99 16.39
CA ALA A 112 2.62 -9.10 15.04
C ALA A 112 2.87 -10.49 14.41
N THR A 113 2.31 -11.52 15.03
CA THR A 113 2.53 -12.94 14.71
C THR A 113 1.39 -13.55 13.91
N VAL A 114 0.24 -12.87 13.81
CA VAL A 114 -0.92 -13.40 13.09
C VAL A 114 -0.71 -13.23 11.59
N ARG A 115 -0.49 -14.35 10.91
CA ARG A 115 -0.38 -14.40 9.45
C ARG A 115 -1.77 -14.43 8.82
N ARG A 116 -2.13 -13.37 8.10
CA ARG A 116 -3.36 -13.29 7.31
C ARG A 116 -3.05 -13.60 5.86
N GLN A 117 -3.68 -14.65 5.31
CA GLN A 117 -3.46 -15.03 3.91
C GLN A 117 -4.17 -14.04 2.99
N LEU A 118 -3.44 -13.63 1.97
CA LEU A 118 -3.97 -12.86 0.86
C LEU A 118 -3.40 -13.50 -0.41
N ASN A 119 -4.08 -13.48 -1.55
CA ASN A 119 -3.45 -13.99 -2.79
C ASN A 119 -2.81 -12.83 -3.57
N TYR A 120 -3.51 -11.69 -3.59
CA TYR A 120 -3.11 -10.48 -4.27
C TYR A 120 -3.95 -9.31 -3.77
N ILE A 121 -3.43 -8.08 -3.89
CA ILE A 121 -4.22 -6.84 -3.82
C ILE A 121 -4.46 -6.29 -5.22
N THR A 122 -5.40 -5.37 -5.36
CA THR A 122 -5.70 -4.69 -6.63
C THR A 122 -5.41 -3.20 -6.54
N LEU A 123 -4.61 -2.69 -7.48
CA LEU A 123 -4.21 -1.28 -7.54
C LEU A 123 -4.26 -0.77 -8.98
N GLY A 124 -4.62 0.51 -9.16
CA GLY A 124 -4.44 1.18 -10.44
C GLY A 124 -2.96 1.30 -10.82
N THR A 125 -2.70 1.48 -12.12
CA THR A 125 -1.34 1.44 -12.72
C THR A 125 -0.30 2.26 -11.96
N GLN A 126 -0.56 3.55 -11.73
CA GLN A 126 0.39 4.41 -11.04
C GLN A 126 0.61 3.96 -9.58
N ASN A 127 -0.46 3.62 -8.86
CA ASN A 127 -0.32 3.16 -7.47
C ASN A 127 0.47 1.85 -7.38
N LEU A 128 0.32 0.95 -8.35
CA LEU A 128 1.12 -0.28 -8.41
C LEU A 128 2.61 0.05 -8.61
N VAL A 129 2.95 0.94 -9.53
CA VAL A 129 4.32 1.38 -9.77
C VAL A 129 4.90 2.07 -8.52
N LEU A 130 4.13 2.95 -7.87
CA LEU A 130 4.54 3.64 -6.66
C LEU A 130 4.71 2.68 -5.46
N LEU A 131 3.91 1.62 -5.37
CA LEU A 131 4.11 0.57 -4.38
C LEU A 131 5.45 -0.14 -4.59
N LYS A 132 5.76 -0.53 -5.84
CA LYS A 132 7.01 -1.22 -6.18
C LYS A 132 8.23 -0.39 -5.78
N VAL A 133 8.27 0.90 -6.15
CA VAL A 133 9.41 1.77 -5.80
C VAL A 133 9.49 2.03 -4.30
N GLY A 134 8.35 2.15 -3.62
CA GLY A 134 8.31 2.26 -2.17
C GLY A 134 8.96 1.06 -1.47
N ILE A 135 8.60 -0.16 -1.87
CA ILE A 135 9.19 -1.40 -1.34
C ILE A 135 10.70 -1.44 -1.60
N TYR A 136 11.12 -1.15 -2.84
CA TYR A 136 12.53 -1.19 -3.22
C TYR A 136 13.40 -0.23 -2.40
N TYR A 137 12.96 1.03 -2.22
CA TYR A 137 13.73 2.03 -1.49
C TYR A 137 13.65 1.90 0.03
N ASP A 138 12.56 1.34 0.54
CA ASP A 138 12.42 1.06 1.96
C ASP A 138 13.32 -0.11 2.41
N ARG A 139 13.78 -0.96 1.47
CA ARG A 139 14.65 -2.13 1.69
C ARG A 139 14.02 -3.22 2.57
N ASP A 140 12.70 -3.22 2.67
CA ASP A 140 11.91 -4.29 3.28
C ASP A 140 11.31 -5.19 2.20
N GLY A 141 10.92 -6.41 2.58
CA GLY A 141 10.12 -7.26 1.72
C GLY A 141 8.70 -6.72 1.55
N ALA A 142 8.04 -7.05 0.44
CA ALA A 142 6.66 -6.64 0.16
C ALA A 142 5.69 -6.97 1.32
N ILE A 143 5.90 -8.12 1.98
CA ILE A 143 5.12 -8.55 3.14
C ILE A 143 5.29 -7.58 4.31
N GLY A 144 6.53 -7.26 4.69
CA GLY A 144 6.82 -6.36 5.81
C GLY A 144 6.31 -4.95 5.55
N PHE A 145 6.55 -4.44 4.35
CA PHE A 145 6.10 -3.12 3.92
C PHE A 145 4.57 -2.98 3.99
N ILE A 146 3.83 -3.95 3.43
CA ILE A 146 2.36 -3.92 3.46
C ILE A 146 1.83 -4.14 4.88
N SER A 147 2.45 -5.00 5.67
CA SER A 147 2.07 -5.20 7.08
C SER A 147 2.17 -3.91 7.88
N ARG A 148 3.25 -3.12 7.68
CA ARG A 148 3.42 -1.80 8.32
C ARG A 148 2.37 -0.80 7.85
N ILE A 149 2.02 -0.79 6.55
CA ILE A 149 0.93 0.06 6.04
C ILE A 149 -0.40 -0.30 6.71
N VAL A 150 -0.73 -1.59 6.83
CA VAL A 150 -1.96 -2.03 7.49
C VAL A 150 -1.98 -1.57 8.95
N LYS A 151 -0.87 -1.72 9.66
CA LYS A 151 -0.73 -1.22 11.04
C LYS A 151 -0.95 0.29 11.11
N GLU A 152 -0.25 1.09 10.31
CA GLU A 152 -0.41 2.55 10.29
C GLU A 152 -1.87 2.94 10.06
N HIS A 153 -2.50 2.29 9.08
CA HIS A 153 -3.86 2.63 8.70
C HIS A 153 -4.83 2.35 9.83
N LEU A 154 -4.70 1.21 10.52
CA LEU A 154 -5.54 0.88 11.67
C LEU A 154 -5.26 1.80 12.84
N ASP A 155 -3.99 2.07 13.18
CA ASP A 155 -3.64 2.94 14.30
C ASP A 155 -4.17 4.37 14.12
N ARG A 156 -4.11 4.91 12.90
CA ARG A 156 -4.59 6.26 12.62
C ARG A 156 -6.11 6.38 12.57
N ASN A 157 -6.80 5.34 12.08
CA ASN A 157 -8.23 5.43 11.76
C ASN A 157 -9.15 4.71 12.75
N TRP A 158 -8.68 3.71 13.48
CA TRP A 158 -9.58 2.81 14.23
C TRP A 158 -10.49 3.56 15.18
N ASP A 159 -9.91 4.27 16.17
CA ASP A 159 -10.68 4.92 17.23
C ASP A 159 -11.57 6.06 16.69
N LYS A 160 -11.21 6.66 15.56
CA LYS A 160 -11.91 7.83 15.00
C LYS A 160 -12.99 7.47 13.99
N LEU A 161 -12.75 6.44 13.17
CA LEU A 161 -13.59 6.12 12.02
C LEU A 161 -14.26 4.77 12.15
N TYR A 162 -13.57 3.74 12.67
CA TYR A 162 -14.07 2.36 12.59
C TYR A 162 -14.75 1.89 13.88
N ALA A 163 -14.12 2.13 15.04
CA ALA A 163 -14.67 1.72 16.33
C ALA A 163 -16.09 2.25 16.58
N PRO A 164 -16.41 3.55 16.32
CA PRO A 164 -17.76 4.06 16.53
C PRO A 164 -18.81 3.38 15.63
N GLN A 165 -18.43 2.99 14.40
CA GLN A 165 -19.35 2.29 13.50
C GLN A 165 -19.60 0.85 13.97
N VAL A 166 -18.56 0.16 14.45
CA VAL A 166 -18.66 -1.19 15.01
C VAL A 166 -19.51 -1.19 16.29
N GLU A 167 -19.29 -0.21 17.17
CA GLU A 167 -20.08 -0.06 18.40
C GLU A 167 -21.56 0.23 18.09
N ALA A 168 -21.84 1.01 17.04
CA ALA A 168 -23.19 1.27 16.56
C ALA A 168 -23.86 0.08 15.87
N GLU A 169 -23.19 -1.06 15.67
CA GLU A 169 -23.86 -2.28 15.17
C GLU A 169 -24.76 -2.92 16.24
N ASN A 170 -24.62 -2.52 17.51
CA ASN A 170 -25.54 -2.89 18.57
C ASN A 170 -26.64 -1.82 18.72
N PHE A 171 -27.90 -2.22 18.51
CA PHE A 171 -29.08 -1.34 18.69
C PHE A 171 -29.18 -0.73 20.09
N GLU A 172 -28.60 -1.35 21.11
CA GLU A 172 -28.55 -0.81 22.48
C GLU A 172 -27.70 0.46 22.59
N ASN A 173 -26.78 0.68 21.64
CA ASN A 173 -25.91 1.85 21.59
C ASN A 173 -26.51 3.01 20.77
N TRP A 174 -27.73 2.87 20.26
CA TRP A 174 -28.44 3.91 19.51
C TRP A 174 -29.19 4.82 20.50
N VAL A 175 -28.47 5.68 21.20
CA VAL A 175 -29.03 6.65 22.18
C VAL A 175 -28.99 8.07 21.64
#